data_AF-A0A970BBJ5-F1
#
_entry.id   AF-A0A970BBJ5-F1
#
_cell.length_a   1.000
_cell.length_b   1.000
_cell.length_c   1.000
_cell.angle_alpha   90.00
_cell.angle_beta   90.00
_cell.angle_gamma   90.00
#
_symmetry.space_group_name_H-M   'P 1'
#
loop_
_entity.id
_entity.type
_entity.pdbx_description
1 polymer ?
#
loop_
_entity_poly.entity_id
_entity_poly.type
_entity_poly.pdbx_seq_one_letter_code
_entity_poly.pdbx_strand_id
1 'polypeptide(L)'
;MAEKTIHPQKPEKLDRYGIKQLVSVTIYLLLELLILFIAAGRIDWTAAWVYMGLRFTVFILIGMWMARTHPEIINARGRPPKERIKSWDKVFAAVYAPLLFIAPLVAGLDAGRFGWSTMPLSLQVVGFALLIPAFTTVHFLFWREKLA
;
A
#
# COMPACT_ATOMS: atom_id res chain seq x y z
N MET A 1 7.24 -31.59 23.19
CA MET A 1 6.99 -30.45 22.29
C MET A 1 5.58 -30.61 21.75
N ALA A 2 4.63 -29.79 22.21
CA ALA A 2 3.24 -29.92 21.79
C ALA A 2 3.08 -29.35 20.38
N GLU A 3 2.81 -30.24 19.43
CA GLU A 3 2.37 -29.91 18.09
C GLU A 3 1.08 -29.10 18.18
N LYS A 4 1.17 -27.80 17.92
CA LYS A 4 0.02 -26.92 17.86
C LYS A 4 -0.73 -27.28 16.59
N THR A 5 -1.65 -28.23 16.68
CA THR A 5 -2.56 -28.60 15.60
C THR A 5 -3.21 -27.33 15.05
N ILE A 6 -2.82 -26.95 13.83
CA ILE A 6 -3.45 -25.87 13.08
C ILE A 6 -4.80 -26.42 12.65
N HIS A 7 -5.77 -26.42 13.56
CA HIS A 7 -7.16 -26.61 13.17
C HIS A 7 -7.49 -25.52 12.15
N PRO A 8 -8.04 -25.86 10.96
CA PRO A 8 -8.46 -24.86 10.00
C PRO A 8 -9.50 -23.98 10.69
N GLN A 9 -9.06 -22.80 11.11
CA GLN A 9 -9.94 -21.77 11.67
C GLN A 9 -10.97 -21.47 10.58
N LYS A 10 -12.25 -21.65 10.89
CA LYS A 10 -13.36 -21.29 10.00
C LYS A 10 -13.09 -19.89 9.46
N PRO A 11 -13.26 -19.63 8.14
CA PRO A 11 -12.90 -18.34 7.55
C PRO A 11 -13.53 -17.21 8.37
N GLU A 12 -12.68 -16.47 9.08
CA GLU A 12 -13.11 -15.38 9.98
C GLU A 12 -13.74 -14.31 9.10
N LYS A 13 -14.90 -13.74 9.44
CA LYS A 13 -15.41 -12.64 8.60
C LYS A 13 -14.55 -11.39 8.81
N LEU A 14 -14.54 -10.49 7.82
CA LEU A 14 -13.90 -9.19 7.98
C LEU A 14 -14.56 -8.45 9.15
N ASP A 15 -13.79 -8.10 10.18
CA ASP A 15 -14.27 -7.42 11.37
C ASP A 15 -14.08 -5.89 11.27
N ARG A 16 -14.50 -5.15 12.29
CA ARG A 16 -14.35 -3.69 12.32
C ARG A 16 -12.90 -3.22 12.18
N TYR A 17 -11.93 -4.01 12.64
CA TYR A 17 -10.51 -3.69 12.56
C TYR A 17 -9.99 -3.94 11.15
N GLY A 18 -10.42 -5.03 10.50
CA GLY A 18 -10.14 -5.26 9.09
C GLY A 18 -10.67 -4.13 8.21
N ILE A 19 -11.90 -3.68 8.45
CA ILE A 19 -12.47 -2.51 7.76
C ILE A 19 -11.64 -1.25 8.04
N LYS A 20 -11.30 -0.97 9.30
CA LYS A 20 -10.44 0.17 9.67
C LYS A 20 -9.11 0.13 8.92
N GLN A 21 -8.49 -1.05 8.78
CA GLN A 21 -7.26 -1.20 8.03
C GLN A 21 -7.44 -0.83 6.54
N LEU A 22 -8.49 -1.35 5.89
CA LEU A 22 -8.78 -1.02 4.49
C LEU A 22 -9.06 0.47 4.28
N VAL A 23 -9.83 1.07 5.19
CA VAL A 23 -10.09 2.52 5.18
C VAL A 23 -8.80 3.31 5.37
N SER A 24 -7.93 2.89 6.28
CA SER A 24 -6.68 3.61 6.57
C SER A 24 -5.74 3.62 5.36
N VAL A 25 -5.63 2.49 4.63
CA VAL A 25 -4.84 2.44 3.39
C VAL A 25 -5.51 3.23 2.27
N THR A 26 -6.85 3.22 2.19
CA THR A 26 -7.58 4.02 1.20
C THR A 26 -7.36 5.52 1.43
N ILE A 27 -7.44 5.97 2.69
CA ILE A 27 -7.12 7.36 3.08
C ILE A 27 -5.68 7.70 2.71
N TYR A 28 -4.72 6.81 2.99
CA TYR A 28 -3.33 7.00 2.61
C TYR A 28 -3.17 7.25 1.10
N LEU A 29 -3.78 6.41 0.25
CA LEU A 29 -3.71 6.57 -1.21
C LEU A 29 -4.36 7.88 -1.68
N LEU A 30 -5.47 8.29 -1.05
CA LEU A 30 -6.13 9.57 -1.34
C LEU A 30 -5.28 10.78 -0.93
N LEU A 31 -4.61 10.72 0.23
CA LEU A 31 -3.69 11.77 0.67
C LEU A 31 -2.48 11.87 -0.26
N GLU A 32 -1.94 10.74 -0.69
CA GLU A 32 -0.86 10.69 -1.66
C GLU A 32 -1.26 11.31 -3.01
N LEU A 33 -2.44 10.96 -3.52
CA LEU A 33 -3.03 11.57 -4.73
C LEU A 33 -3.17 13.09 -4.58
N LEU A 34 -3.71 13.54 -3.46
CA LEU A 34 -3.93 14.95 -3.17
C LEU A 34 -2.61 15.72 -3.10
N ILE A 35 -1.63 15.21 -2.36
CA ILE A 35 -0.30 15.82 -2.24
C ILE A 35 0.37 15.90 -3.60
N LEU A 36 0.32 14.82 -4.39
CA LEU A 36 0.90 14.77 -5.74
C LEU A 36 0.34 15.89 -6.64
N PHE A 37 -0.98 16.05 -6.69
CA PHE A 37 -1.62 17.05 -7.55
C PHE A 37 -1.54 18.49 -7.01
N ILE A 38 -1.60 18.68 -5.69
CA ILE A 38 -1.35 20.00 -5.08
C ILE A 38 0.09 20.46 -5.35
N ALA A 39 1.04 19.54 -5.24
CA ALA A 39 2.44 19.79 -5.54
C ALA A 39 2.66 20.10 -7.03
N ALA A 40 2.03 19.34 -7.92
CA ALA A 40 2.07 19.60 -9.35
C ALA A 40 1.41 20.93 -9.74
N GLY A 41 0.36 21.35 -9.03
CA GLY A 41 -0.41 22.55 -9.37
C GLY A 41 -1.22 22.40 -10.67
N ARG A 42 -1.36 21.17 -11.17
CA ARG A 42 -2.08 20.83 -12.41
C ARG A 42 -2.64 19.42 -12.32
N ILE A 43 -3.75 19.14 -12.99
CA ILE A 43 -4.42 17.82 -12.99
C ILE A 43 -4.40 17.13 -14.36
N ASP A 44 -4.02 17.84 -15.40
CA ASP A 44 -3.84 17.37 -16.78
C ASP A 44 -2.48 16.67 -16.93
N TRP A 45 -2.23 15.69 -16.06
CA TRP A 45 -1.03 14.85 -16.07
C TRP A 45 -1.41 13.38 -16.16
N THR A 46 -1.54 12.88 -17.38
CA THR A 46 -2.01 11.52 -17.69
C THR A 46 -1.17 10.44 -17.00
N ALA A 47 0.16 10.58 -16.98
CA ALA A 47 1.03 9.60 -16.35
C ALA A 47 0.78 9.46 -14.83
N ALA A 48 0.49 10.56 -14.12
CA ALA A 48 0.11 10.51 -12.71
C ALA A 48 -1.22 9.78 -12.48
N TRP A 49 -2.21 10.02 -13.35
CA TRP A 49 -3.48 9.29 -13.30
C TRP A 49 -3.31 7.80 -13.56
N VAL A 50 -2.50 7.43 -14.56
CA VAL A 50 -2.19 6.02 -14.85
C VAL A 50 -1.47 5.37 -13.65
N TYR A 51 -0.48 6.05 -13.08
CA TYR A 51 0.24 5.58 -11.90
C TYR A 51 -0.68 5.36 -10.69
N MET A 52 -1.49 6.36 -10.36
CA MET A 52 -2.41 6.28 -9.23
C MET A 52 -3.51 5.25 -9.48
N GLY A 53 -4.10 5.24 -10.68
CA GLY A 53 -5.11 4.28 -11.09
C GLY A 53 -4.61 2.84 -11.00
N LEU A 54 -3.38 2.57 -11.44
CA LEU A 54 -2.76 1.26 -11.29
C LEU A 54 -2.60 0.88 -9.81
N ARG A 55 -2.13 1.80 -8.97
CA ARG A 55 -1.98 1.54 -7.53
C ARG A 55 -3.31 1.28 -6.83
N PHE A 56 -4.34 2.08 -7.12
CA PHE A 56 -5.69 1.84 -6.60
C PHE A 56 -6.23 0.48 -7.04
N THR A 57 -6.08 0.15 -8.31
CA THR A 57 -6.56 -1.13 -8.88
C THR A 57 -5.90 -2.31 -8.19
N VAL A 58 -4.57 -2.29 -8.10
CA VAL A 58 -3.79 -3.35 -7.45
C VAL A 58 -4.19 -3.50 -5.98
N PHE A 59 -4.29 -2.38 -5.25
CA PHE A 59 -4.69 -2.41 -3.84
C PHE A 59 -6.11 -2.96 -3.65
N ILE A 60 -7.08 -2.56 -4.48
CA ILE A 60 -8.45 -3.03 -4.44
C ILE A 60 -8.52 -4.54 -4.74
N LEU A 61 -7.87 -5.00 -5.82
CA LEU A 61 -7.86 -6.41 -6.21
C LEU A 61 -7.26 -7.31 -5.12
N ILE A 62 -6.10 -6.92 -4.59
CA ILE A 62 -5.43 -7.65 -3.50
C ILE A 62 -6.27 -7.60 -2.23
N GLY A 63 -6.76 -6.42 -1.84
CA GLY A 63 -7.57 -6.24 -0.65
C GLY A 63 -8.84 -7.09 -0.70
N MET A 64 -9.51 -7.13 -1.84
CA MET A 64 -10.67 -7.97 -2.12
C MET A 64 -10.36 -9.47 -2.12
N TRP A 65 -9.23 -9.86 -2.68
CA TRP A 65 -8.78 -11.26 -2.67
C TRP A 65 -8.48 -11.70 -1.24
N MET A 66 -7.65 -10.94 -0.53
CA MET A 66 -7.24 -11.21 0.85
C MET A 66 -8.44 -11.17 1.81
N ALA A 67 -9.40 -10.27 1.63
CA ALA A 67 -10.61 -10.23 2.46
C ALA A 67 -11.51 -11.46 2.27
N ARG A 68 -11.41 -12.14 1.13
CA ARG A 68 -12.14 -13.38 0.85
C ARG A 68 -11.37 -14.63 1.28
N THR A 69 -10.05 -14.66 1.06
CA THR A 69 -9.22 -15.85 1.30
C THR A 69 -8.62 -15.90 2.70
N HIS A 70 -8.12 -14.76 3.20
CA HIS A 70 -7.43 -14.64 4.49
C HIS A 70 -7.82 -13.36 5.27
N PRO A 71 -9.12 -13.15 5.55
CA PRO A 71 -9.61 -12.00 6.32
C PRO A 71 -8.96 -11.85 7.70
N GLU A 72 -8.50 -12.95 8.31
CA GLU A 72 -7.78 -12.96 9.58
C GLU A 72 -6.51 -12.08 9.54
N ILE A 73 -5.84 -12.01 8.39
CA ILE A 73 -4.62 -11.23 8.20
C ILE A 73 -4.94 -9.73 8.21
N ILE A 74 -6.02 -9.34 7.53
CA ILE A 74 -6.45 -7.94 7.46
C ILE A 74 -6.95 -7.50 8.85
N ASN A 75 -7.75 -8.34 9.51
CA ASN A 75 -8.23 -8.10 10.87
C ASN A 75 -7.06 -7.93 11.85
N ALA A 76 -6.04 -8.79 11.78
CA ALA A 76 -4.86 -8.71 12.63
C ALA A 76 -4.09 -7.39 12.46
N ARG A 77 -3.98 -6.88 11.22
CA ARG A 77 -3.29 -5.60 10.94
C ARG A 77 -4.02 -4.39 11.49
N GLY A 78 -5.36 -4.41 11.50
CA GLY A 78 -6.16 -3.31 12.04
C GLY A 78 -6.27 -3.32 13.56
N ARG A 79 -5.95 -4.44 14.22
CA ARG A 79 -6.01 -4.58 15.68
C ARG A 79 -4.83 -3.83 16.31
N PRO A 80 -5.06 -3.13 17.45
CA PRO A 80 -3.95 -2.55 18.19
C PRO A 80 -2.99 -3.66 18.64
N PRO A 81 -1.67 -3.39 18.70
CA PRO A 81 -0.71 -4.39 19.12
C PRO A 81 -1.04 -4.94 20.52
N LYS A 82 -1.02 -6.27 20.64
CA LYS A 82 -1.29 -6.96 21.92
C LYS A 82 -0.17 -6.73 22.93
N GLU A 83 1.04 -6.52 22.45
CA GLU A 83 2.22 -6.22 23.25
C GLU A 83 2.50 -4.71 23.25
N ARG A 84 3.15 -4.24 24.32
CA ARG A 84 3.62 -2.85 24.38
C ARG A 84 4.64 -2.63 23.26
N ILE A 85 4.21 -1.92 22.21
CA ILE A 85 5.11 -1.43 21.16
C ILE A 85 6.25 -0.66 21.83
N LYS A 86 7.50 -0.99 21.50
CA LYS A 86 8.67 -0.28 22.02
C LYS A 86 8.55 1.20 21.67
N SER A 87 8.97 2.09 22.58
CA SER A 87 8.87 3.54 22.34
C SER A 87 9.57 3.96 21.05
N TRP A 88 10.71 3.33 20.73
CA TRP A 88 11.44 3.57 19.49
C TRP A 88 10.65 3.21 18.22
N ASP A 89 9.85 2.15 18.23
CA ASP A 89 9.01 1.80 17.07
C ASP A 89 7.90 2.84 16.85
N LYS A 90 7.38 3.44 17.93
CA LYS A 90 6.41 4.54 17.84
C LYS A 90 7.04 5.79 17.24
N VAL A 91 8.23 6.16 17.70
CA VAL A 91 8.97 7.30 17.13
C VAL A 91 9.29 7.03 15.66
N PHE A 92 9.77 5.83 15.34
CA PHE A 92 10.04 5.44 13.97
C PHE A 92 8.78 5.56 13.10
N ALA A 93 7.64 5.01 13.53
CA ALA A 93 6.40 5.11 12.78
C ALA A 93 5.95 6.57 12.59
N ALA A 94 6.07 7.40 13.64
CA ALA A 94 5.69 8.81 13.58
C ALA A 94 6.58 9.64 12.65
N VAL A 95 7.86 9.30 12.54
CA VAL A 95 8.81 9.96 11.62
C VAL A 95 8.68 9.39 10.21
N TYR A 96 8.52 8.09 10.06
CA TYR A 96 8.47 7.42 8.77
C TYR A 96 7.17 7.72 8.00
N ALA A 97 6.04 7.80 8.69
CA ALA A 97 4.75 8.09 8.05
C ALA A 97 4.75 9.38 7.20
N PRO A 98 5.23 10.55 7.67
CA PRO A 98 5.31 11.75 6.84
C PRO A 98 6.35 11.63 5.71
N LEU A 99 7.44 10.89 5.92
CA LEU A 99 8.47 10.70 4.88
C LEU A 99 7.93 9.98 3.64
N LEU A 100 6.91 9.12 3.80
CA LEU A 100 6.23 8.47 2.67
C LEU A 100 5.62 9.48 1.69
N PHE A 101 5.27 10.69 2.14
CA PHE A 101 4.70 11.73 1.29
C PHE A 101 5.74 12.61 0.59
N ILE A 102 7.03 12.47 0.91
CA ILE A 102 8.09 13.23 0.23
C ILE A 102 8.19 12.82 -1.24
N ALA A 103 8.12 11.53 -1.54
CA ALA A 103 8.21 11.03 -2.91
C ALA A 103 7.11 11.61 -3.83
N PRO A 104 5.81 11.51 -3.52
CA PRO A 104 4.76 12.12 -4.34
C PRO A 104 4.84 13.65 -4.36
N LEU A 105 5.24 14.30 -3.26
CA LEU A 105 5.46 15.74 -3.21
C LEU A 105 6.54 16.19 -4.21
N VAL A 106 7.72 15.57 -4.17
CA VAL A 106 8.84 15.90 -5.06
C VAL A 106 8.48 15.57 -6.51
N ALA A 107 7.85 14.42 -6.78
CA ALA A 107 7.42 14.05 -8.12
C ALA A 107 6.42 15.05 -8.71
N GLY A 108 5.47 15.54 -7.90
CA GLY A 108 4.53 16.58 -8.31
C GLY A 108 5.24 17.91 -8.59
N LEU A 109 6.09 18.37 -7.68
CA LEU A 109 6.86 19.61 -7.85
C LEU A 109 7.73 19.59 -9.11
N ASP A 110 8.40 18.47 -9.37
CA ASP A 110 9.22 18.26 -10.55
C ASP A 110 8.37 18.31 -11.84
N ALA A 111 7.32 17.50 -11.95
CA ALA A 111 6.53 17.42 -13.16
C ALA A 111 5.69 18.67 -13.46
N GLY A 112 5.27 19.40 -12.43
CA GLY A 112 4.32 20.51 -12.56
C GLY A 112 4.93 21.90 -12.55
N ARG A 113 6.00 22.11 -11.76
CA ARG A 113 6.55 23.46 -11.51
C ARG A 113 7.97 23.64 -12.00
N PHE A 114 8.84 22.69 -11.67
CA PHE A 114 10.27 22.91 -11.79
C PHE A 114 10.93 22.25 -12.99
N GLY A 115 10.41 21.12 -13.47
CA GLY A 115 10.93 20.40 -14.62
C GLY A 115 12.42 20.03 -14.48
N TRP A 116 12.86 19.65 -13.27
CA TRP A 116 14.25 19.27 -13.02
C TRP A 116 14.63 17.95 -13.68
N SER A 117 13.65 17.12 -14.06
CA SER A 117 13.87 15.87 -14.77
C SER A 117 13.10 15.78 -16.10
N THR A 118 13.63 14.96 -17.02
CA THR A 118 12.92 14.55 -18.23
C THR A 118 12.69 13.04 -18.17
N MET A 119 11.43 12.63 -18.20
CA MET A 119 11.03 11.23 -18.02
C MET A 119 10.53 10.63 -19.34
N PRO A 120 11.41 10.03 -20.18
CA PRO A 120 11.01 9.44 -21.46
C PRO A 120 9.99 8.33 -21.27
N LEU A 121 9.12 8.15 -22.28
CA LEU A 121 8.03 7.17 -22.24
C LEU A 121 8.54 5.74 -21.97
N SER A 122 9.72 5.37 -22.49
CA SER A 122 10.34 4.07 -22.24
C SER A 122 10.59 3.81 -20.75
N LEU A 123 11.10 4.79 -20.00
CA LEU A 123 11.31 4.67 -18.56
C LEU A 123 9.98 4.60 -17.79
N GLN A 124 8.95 5.33 -18.25
CA GLN A 124 7.61 5.22 -17.65
C GLN A 124 7.05 3.80 -17.83
N VAL A 125 7.17 3.23 -19.03
CA VAL A 125 6.71 1.87 -19.32
C VAL A 125 7.45 0.83 -18.47
N VAL A 126 8.78 0.95 -18.37
CA VAL A 126 9.59 0.07 -17.50
C VAL A 126 9.16 0.22 -16.04
N GLY A 127 8.96 1.45 -15.57
CA GLY A 127 8.49 1.72 -14.21
C GLY A 127 7.15 1.06 -13.92
N PHE A 128 6.17 1.20 -14.82
CA PHE A 128 4.87 0.53 -14.68
C PHE A 128 4.96 -0.99 -14.74
N ALA A 129 5.80 -1.54 -15.62
CA ALA A 129 6.03 -2.97 -15.73
C ALA A 129 6.64 -3.57 -14.45
N LEU A 130 7.54 -2.83 -13.78
CA LEU A 130 8.14 -3.24 -12.50
C LEU A 130 7.20 -3.04 -11.30
N LEU A 131 6.29 -2.08 -11.39
CA LEU A 131 5.34 -1.78 -10.32
C LEU A 131 4.39 -2.96 -10.04
N ILE A 132 3.90 -3.61 -11.09
CA ILE A 132 2.97 -4.75 -10.99
C ILE A 132 3.56 -5.91 -10.16
N PRO A 133 4.74 -6.47 -10.49
CA PRO A 133 5.35 -7.54 -9.70
C PRO A 133 5.78 -7.06 -8.31
N ALA A 134 6.22 -5.80 -8.14
CA ALA A 134 6.57 -5.29 -6.82
C ALA A 134 5.39 -5.37 -5.84
N PHE A 135 4.18 -5.07 -6.30
CA PHE A 135 2.99 -5.18 -5.47
C PHE A 135 2.48 -6.62 -5.34
N THR A 136 2.58 -7.47 -6.36
CA THR A 136 2.07 -8.86 -6.28
C THR A 136 3.02 -9.83 -5.58
N THR A 137 4.34 -9.62 -5.64
CA THR A 137 5.34 -10.51 -5.05
C THR A 137 5.19 -10.66 -3.55
N VAL A 138 4.91 -9.58 -2.82
CA VAL A 138 4.66 -9.64 -1.36
C VAL A 138 3.50 -10.60 -1.06
N HIS A 139 2.43 -10.57 -1.85
CA HIS A 139 1.27 -11.46 -1.66
C HIS A 139 1.50 -12.87 -2.19
N PHE A 140 2.23 -13.01 -3.28
CA PHE A 140 2.64 -14.30 -3.83
C PHE A 140 3.55 -15.07 -2.87
N LEU A 141 4.48 -14.40 -2.20
CA LEU A 141 5.34 -15.01 -1.18
C LEU A 141 4.51 -15.56 0.00
N PHE A 142 3.52 -14.79 0.48
CA PHE A 142 2.58 -15.27 1.49
C PHE A 142 1.76 -16.49 1.02
N TRP A 143 1.36 -16.54 -0.25
CA TRP A 143 0.68 -17.70 -0.82
C TRP A 143 1.60 -18.92 -0.90
N ARG A 144 2.86 -18.73 -1.32
CA ARG A 144 3.87 -19.78 -1.44
C ARG A 144 4.21 -20.42 -0.09
N GLU A 145 4.38 -19.62 0.96
CA GLU A 145 4.70 -20.13 2.31
C GLU A 145 3.57 -20.98 2.94
N LYS A 146 2.32 -20.84 2.49
CA LYS A 146 1.23 -21.71 2.94
C LYS A 146 1.13 -23.05 2.17
N LEU A 147 1.87 -23.22 1.08
CA LEU A 147 1.88 -24.44 0.26
C LEU A 147 3.11 -25.33 0.48
N ALA A 148 4.07 -24.87 1.28
CA ALA A 148 5.26 -25.61 1.69
C ALA A 148 5.09 -26.14 3.13
#